data_AF-A0A9W5UUL5-F1
#
_entry.id   AF-A0A9W5UUL5-F1
#
_cell.length_a   1.000
_cell.length_b   1.000
_cell.length_c   1.000
_cell.angle_alpha   90.00
_cell.angle_beta   90.00
_cell.angle_gamma   90.00
#
_symmetry.space_group_name_H-M   'P 1'
#
loop_
_entity.id
_entity.type
_entity.pdbx_description
1 polymer ?
#
loop_
_entity_poly.entity_id
_entity_poly.type
_entity_poly.pdbx_seq_one_letter_code
_entity_poly.pdbx_strand_id
1 'polypeptide(L)'
;MMRRIAVLDAPSNLGLRPPTPTSVPGCGKAPGALRDQGLLPRLRARDAGCLTPPRYDAGDWRPGDGVCHAREIADYSAALADRIGAIIDRGEFPVVLGGDCSILLGSALAMHRLGEAVGGRIGLVFVDGHSDFRHPGNASYVGAAAGEDLALVTGRGQADLAAIEGRRPYFRDVDVVVLGIRAQDEYRLDLQAAGIITRPVPALRAEGAARTAQWAHEQLADCAGYWVHVDVDVLDPAVMPAVDAPDPGGIAFAELEILLAGLVDTPHCLGVELTVFDPDYDPDGAYATEIVNTVVSGLRPVTAPGSAPPRLRPEERLRPTPGPRRGLDQPGPPDAPAPVDRGQTDDHRHSDGRRSGGGGTDGGGAGDGSGGVGGGSAGGGDPVDGGLADHGLADGGVAGGDLGGTAFSTGVTRPATATGGPAA
;
A
#
# COMPACT_ATOMS: atom_id res chain seq x y z
N MET A 1 -14.00 -6.55 24.07
CA MET A 1 -13.74 -7.45 22.91
C MET A 1 -12.24 -7.45 22.65
N MET A 2 -11.77 -8.23 21.68
CA MET A 2 -10.43 -8.13 21.09
C MET A 2 -10.62 -7.88 19.60
N ARG A 3 -9.79 -7.06 18.94
CA ARG A 3 -9.84 -6.96 17.47
C ARG A 3 -9.27 -8.24 16.88
N ARG A 4 -9.97 -8.82 15.89
CA ARG A 4 -9.46 -9.95 15.11
C ARG A 4 -8.63 -9.41 13.95
N ILE A 5 -7.40 -9.87 13.82
CA ILE A 5 -6.56 -9.57 12.65
C ILE A 5 -7.08 -10.35 11.43
N ALA A 6 -7.10 -9.70 10.28
CA ALA A 6 -7.30 -10.33 8.98
C ALA A 6 -6.13 -9.99 8.06
N VAL A 7 -5.43 -11.00 7.54
CA VAL A 7 -4.25 -10.82 6.67
C VAL A 7 -4.70 -10.89 5.20
N LEU A 8 -4.39 -9.85 4.43
CA LEU A 8 -4.69 -9.72 3.01
C LEU A 8 -3.38 -9.61 2.22
N ASP A 9 -3.19 -10.45 1.21
CA ASP A 9 -2.01 -10.32 0.35
C ASP A 9 -2.33 -9.37 -0.80
N ALA A 10 -1.43 -8.41 -1.02
CA ALA A 10 -1.44 -7.47 -2.12
C ALA A 10 -0.09 -7.47 -2.86
N PRO A 11 0.33 -8.58 -3.50
CA PRO A 11 1.67 -8.80 -4.07
C PRO A 11 2.01 -7.99 -5.35
N SER A 12 1.51 -6.75 -5.49
CA SER A 12 1.87 -5.86 -6.60
C SER A 12 3.34 -5.46 -6.52
N ASN A 13 4.04 -5.54 -7.65
CA ASN A 13 5.39 -5.03 -7.83
C ASN A 13 5.45 -3.96 -8.96
N LEU A 14 4.29 -3.47 -9.40
CA LEU A 14 4.12 -2.58 -10.56
C LEU A 14 4.69 -1.17 -10.36
N GLY A 15 4.78 -0.68 -9.11
CA GLY A 15 5.26 0.66 -8.80
C GLY A 15 6.78 0.82 -8.85
N LEU A 16 7.53 -0.29 -8.88
CA LEU A 16 9.00 -0.29 -8.95
C LEU A 16 9.53 -0.33 -10.38
N ARG A 17 10.77 0.13 -10.54
CA ARG A 17 11.58 -0.14 -11.74
C ARG A 17 12.20 -1.53 -11.62
N PRO A 18 12.40 -2.26 -12.73
CA PRO A 18 12.98 -3.58 -12.64
C PRO A 18 14.49 -3.48 -12.35
N PRO A 19 15.08 -4.36 -11.52
CA PRO A 19 16.52 -4.33 -11.22
C PRO A 19 17.42 -4.43 -12.46
N THR A 20 16.93 -5.04 -13.53
CA THR A 20 17.56 -5.10 -14.86
C THR A 20 16.46 -5.00 -15.93
N PRO A 21 16.79 -4.62 -17.19
CA PRO A 21 15.79 -4.57 -18.28
C PRO A 21 15.07 -5.88 -18.60
N THR A 22 15.52 -7.01 -18.06
CA THR A 22 14.95 -8.35 -18.28
C THR A 22 14.42 -9.03 -17.03
N SER A 23 14.50 -8.39 -15.86
CA SER A 23 13.94 -8.91 -14.61
C SER A 23 12.61 -8.24 -14.26
N VAL A 24 11.94 -8.77 -13.24
CA VAL A 24 10.83 -8.11 -12.54
C VAL A 24 11.26 -7.90 -11.08
N PRO A 25 10.80 -6.86 -10.38
CA PRO A 25 11.09 -6.70 -8.95
C PRO A 25 10.57 -7.89 -8.15
N GLY A 26 11.35 -8.43 -7.22
CA GLY A 26 11.03 -9.69 -6.55
C GLY A 26 10.05 -9.53 -5.37
N CYS A 27 9.87 -8.31 -4.86
CA CYS A 27 9.02 -8.00 -3.71
C CYS A 27 7.56 -8.49 -3.78
N GLY A 28 7.00 -8.70 -4.98
CA GLY A 28 5.71 -9.37 -5.16
C GLY A 28 5.66 -10.81 -4.58
N LYS A 29 6.81 -11.41 -4.23
CA LYS A 29 6.91 -12.70 -3.54
C LYS A 29 6.77 -12.60 -2.02
N ALA A 30 6.89 -11.40 -1.44
CA ALA A 30 6.92 -11.17 0.01
C ALA A 30 5.75 -11.82 0.78
N PRO A 31 4.48 -11.74 0.32
CA PRO A 31 3.38 -12.32 1.09
C PRO A 31 3.50 -13.85 1.22
N GLY A 32 4.04 -14.52 0.20
CA GLY A 32 4.32 -15.97 0.24
C GLY A 32 5.42 -16.28 1.26
N ALA A 33 6.57 -15.63 1.12
CA ALA A 33 7.72 -15.85 2.00
C ALA A 33 7.39 -15.59 3.49
N LEU A 34 6.64 -14.53 3.80
CA LEU A 34 6.20 -14.22 5.17
C LEU A 34 5.17 -15.24 5.68
N ARG A 35 4.30 -15.78 4.82
CA ARG A 35 3.34 -16.83 5.20
C ARG A 35 4.03 -18.16 5.50
N ASP A 36 5.07 -18.50 4.76
CA ASP A 36 5.87 -19.72 4.97
C ASP A 36 6.58 -19.73 6.32
N GLN A 37 6.94 -18.56 6.87
CA GLN A 37 7.44 -18.39 8.25
C GLN A 37 6.33 -18.40 9.34
N GLY A 38 5.12 -18.83 8.97
CA GLY A 38 4.02 -19.09 9.91
C GLY A 38 3.30 -17.84 10.42
N LEU A 39 3.35 -16.72 9.69
CA LEU A 39 2.73 -15.44 10.09
C LEU A 39 1.24 -15.58 10.49
N LEU A 40 0.42 -16.22 9.65
CA LEU A 40 -1.02 -16.43 9.89
C LEU A 40 -1.33 -17.09 11.25
N PRO A 41 -0.84 -18.32 11.55
CA PRO A 41 -1.12 -18.98 12.82
C PRO A 41 -0.49 -18.25 14.01
N ARG A 42 0.66 -17.59 13.84
CA ARG A 42 1.31 -16.79 14.90
C ARG A 42 0.47 -15.57 15.30
N LEU A 43 -0.10 -14.85 14.33
CA LEU A 43 -1.05 -13.75 14.56
C LEU A 43 -2.46 -14.22 14.97
N ARG A 44 -2.77 -15.52 14.85
CA ARG A 44 -4.14 -16.08 14.95
C ARG A 44 -5.13 -15.36 14.01
N ALA A 45 -4.63 -14.92 12.87
CA ALA A 45 -5.37 -14.09 11.94
C ALA A 45 -6.37 -14.91 11.12
N ARG A 46 -7.44 -14.25 10.65
CA ARG A 46 -8.25 -14.76 9.55
C ARG A 46 -7.48 -14.54 8.25
N ASP A 47 -7.42 -15.54 7.40
CA ASP A 47 -6.97 -15.34 6.03
C ASP A 47 -8.04 -14.54 5.25
N ALA A 48 -7.66 -13.39 4.69
CA ALA A 48 -8.48 -12.60 3.77
C ALA A 48 -8.14 -12.88 2.29
N GLY A 49 -7.27 -13.84 2.04
CA GLY A 49 -6.82 -14.28 0.72
C GLY A 49 -5.85 -13.30 0.08
N CYS A 50 -5.66 -13.46 -1.22
CA CYS A 50 -4.81 -12.62 -2.05
C CYS A 50 -5.67 -11.76 -3.01
N LEU A 51 -5.14 -10.61 -3.41
CA LEU A 51 -5.57 -9.85 -4.58
C LEU A 51 -4.46 -9.98 -5.64
N THR A 52 -4.69 -10.79 -6.67
CA THR A 52 -3.69 -11.03 -7.71
C THR A 52 -3.50 -9.77 -8.57
N PRO A 53 -2.27 -9.20 -8.65
CA PRO A 53 -2.00 -8.06 -9.51
C PRO A 53 -1.98 -8.47 -10.99
N PRO A 54 -2.09 -7.48 -11.90
CA PRO A 54 -1.64 -7.62 -13.28
C PRO A 54 -0.19 -8.13 -13.37
N ARG A 55 0.16 -8.69 -14.53
CA ARG A 55 1.56 -9.05 -14.82
C ARG A 55 2.40 -7.78 -14.92
N TYR A 56 3.58 -7.78 -14.32
CA TYR A 56 4.62 -6.79 -14.59
C TYR A 56 5.05 -6.85 -16.06
N ASP A 57 4.69 -5.83 -16.83
CA ASP A 57 4.97 -5.70 -18.26
C ASP A 57 4.90 -4.22 -18.66
N ALA A 58 6.07 -3.59 -18.81
CA ALA A 58 6.18 -2.18 -19.17
C ALA A 58 5.77 -1.87 -20.62
N GLY A 59 5.54 -2.89 -21.46
CA GLY A 59 5.15 -2.70 -22.86
C GLY A 59 6.16 -1.86 -23.66
N ASP A 60 5.70 -0.75 -24.22
CA ASP A 60 6.49 0.21 -24.99
C ASP A 60 6.80 1.52 -24.24
N TRP A 61 6.49 1.59 -22.94
CA TRP A 61 6.71 2.75 -22.06
C TRP A 61 8.16 3.25 -22.05
N ARG A 62 8.33 4.57 -21.94
CA ARG A 62 9.62 5.26 -21.95
C ARG A 62 9.70 6.35 -20.87
N PRO A 63 10.93 6.71 -20.46
CA PRO A 63 11.16 7.93 -19.72
C PRO A 63 10.64 9.18 -20.43
N GLY A 64 9.53 9.70 -19.90
CA GLY A 64 8.79 10.85 -20.42
C GLY A 64 7.28 10.61 -20.46
N ASP A 65 6.85 9.34 -20.54
CA ASP A 65 5.45 8.96 -20.74
C ASP A 65 4.59 9.04 -19.45
N GLY A 66 5.23 9.37 -18.32
CA GLY A 66 4.61 9.38 -17.00
C GLY A 66 4.93 8.13 -16.19
N VAL A 67 4.11 7.84 -15.18
CA VAL A 67 4.31 6.70 -14.28
C VAL A 67 4.08 5.38 -15.01
N CYS A 68 5.05 4.46 -14.92
CA CYS A 68 4.92 3.12 -15.52
C CYS A 68 3.74 2.36 -14.87
N HIS A 69 3.01 1.57 -15.66
CA HIS A 69 1.83 0.81 -15.21
C HIS A 69 0.73 1.64 -14.53
N ALA A 70 0.64 2.97 -14.75
CA ALA A 70 -0.26 3.85 -14.00
C ALA A 70 -1.74 3.40 -14.02
N ARG A 71 -2.21 2.86 -15.14
CA ARG A 71 -3.58 2.34 -15.25
C ARG A 71 -3.77 1.07 -14.43
N GLU A 72 -2.85 0.12 -14.57
CA GLU A 72 -2.86 -1.16 -13.88
C GLU A 72 -2.77 -0.97 -12.36
N ILE A 73 -1.96 -0.01 -11.91
CA ILE A 73 -1.88 0.44 -10.51
C ILE A 73 -3.23 1.04 -10.09
N ALA A 74 -3.80 2.00 -10.82
CA ALA A 74 -5.09 2.61 -10.46
C ALA A 74 -6.24 1.60 -10.35
N ASP A 75 -6.37 0.69 -11.32
CA ASP A 75 -7.37 -0.38 -11.33
C ASP A 75 -7.15 -1.36 -10.15
N TYR A 76 -5.88 -1.66 -9.81
CA TYR A 76 -5.52 -2.51 -8.68
C TYR A 76 -5.78 -1.83 -7.32
N SER A 77 -5.45 -0.54 -7.17
CA SER A 77 -5.71 0.26 -5.97
C SER A 77 -7.20 0.34 -5.66
N ALA A 78 -8.06 0.50 -6.68
CA ALA A 78 -9.51 0.44 -6.50
C ALA A 78 -9.99 -0.92 -5.95
N ALA A 79 -9.50 -2.02 -6.51
CA ALA A 79 -9.82 -3.36 -6.05
C ALA A 79 -9.25 -3.68 -4.63
N LEU A 80 -8.08 -3.15 -4.31
CA LEU A 80 -7.47 -3.26 -2.97
C LEU A 80 -8.28 -2.45 -1.95
N ALA A 81 -8.74 -1.26 -2.32
CA ALA A 81 -9.57 -0.41 -1.47
C ALA A 81 -10.89 -1.10 -1.08
N ASP A 82 -11.55 -1.79 -2.02
CA ASP A 82 -12.74 -2.59 -1.77
C ASP A 82 -12.46 -3.74 -0.78
N ARG A 83 -11.31 -4.42 -0.93
CA ARG A 83 -10.91 -5.53 -0.04
C ARG A 83 -10.59 -5.07 1.37
N ILE A 84 -9.89 -3.95 1.53
CA ILE A 84 -9.59 -3.33 2.84
C ILE A 84 -10.89 -2.85 3.50
N GLY A 85 -11.75 -2.14 2.77
CA GLY A 85 -13.07 -1.71 3.26
C GLY A 85 -13.92 -2.89 3.76
N ALA A 86 -13.96 -3.99 3.01
CA ALA A 86 -14.69 -5.19 3.40
C ALA A 86 -14.13 -5.93 4.64
N ILE A 87 -12.89 -5.66 5.05
CA ILE A 87 -12.31 -6.14 6.32
C ILE A 87 -12.71 -5.20 7.46
N ILE A 88 -12.60 -3.89 7.26
CA ILE A 88 -12.96 -2.87 8.26
C ILE A 88 -14.46 -2.94 8.60
N ASP A 89 -15.32 -3.15 7.60
CA ASP A 89 -16.77 -3.31 7.78
C ASP A 89 -17.16 -4.58 8.58
N ARG A 90 -16.23 -5.53 8.76
CA ARG A 90 -16.39 -6.69 9.65
C ARG A 90 -15.92 -6.43 11.09
N GLY A 91 -15.40 -5.24 11.38
CA GLY A 91 -14.79 -4.90 12.67
C GLY A 91 -13.43 -5.57 12.90
N GLU A 92 -12.77 -6.02 11.84
CA GLU A 92 -11.45 -6.66 11.89
C GLU A 92 -10.32 -5.63 11.71
N PHE A 93 -9.09 -5.98 12.08
CA PHE A 93 -7.88 -5.18 11.84
C PHE A 93 -7.21 -5.73 10.56
N PRO A 94 -7.15 -4.96 9.45
CA PRO A 94 -6.40 -5.35 8.27
C PRO A 94 -4.89 -5.33 8.54
N VAL A 95 -4.22 -6.42 8.17
CA VAL A 95 -2.77 -6.45 7.93
C VAL A 95 -2.58 -6.77 6.46
N VAL A 96 -2.08 -5.82 5.68
CA VAL A 96 -1.83 -6.01 4.25
C VAL A 96 -0.36 -6.37 4.04
N LEU A 97 -0.11 -7.46 3.30
CA LEU A 97 1.23 -7.87 2.90
C LEU A 97 1.41 -7.42 1.45
N GLY A 98 2.17 -6.37 1.22
CA GLY A 98 2.41 -5.81 -0.11
C GLY A 98 3.44 -6.57 -0.94
N GLY A 99 3.67 -6.06 -2.15
CA GLY A 99 4.99 -6.05 -2.74
C GLY A 99 5.56 -4.65 -2.56
N ASP A 100 5.51 -3.81 -3.58
CA ASP A 100 6.02 -2.43 -3.54
C ASP A 100 5.10 -1.42 -2.84
N CYS A 101 5.62 -0.21 -2.52
CA CYS A 101 4.90 0.82 -1.78
C CYS A 101 3.60 1.29 -2.41
N SER A 102 3.48 1.31 -3.76
CA SER A 102 2.28 1.83 -4.46
C SER A 102 0.96 1.12 -4.14
N ILE A 103 0.99 0.01 -3.38
CA ILE A 103 -0.22 -0.53 -2.74
C ILE A 103 -0.88 0.46 -1.76
N LEU A 104 -0.13 1.44 -1.23
CA LEU A 104 -0.64 2.50 -0.36
C LEU A 104 -1.71 3.32 -1.06
N LEU A 105 -1.67 3.49 -2.38
CA LEU A 105 -2.77 4.12 -3.14
C LEU A 105 -4.11 3.40 -2.90
N GLY A 106 -4.09 2.09 -2.72
CA GLY A 106 -5.29 1.29 -2.42
C GLY A 106 -5.78 1.45 -0.97
N SER A 107 -4.88 1.47 0.00
CA SER A 107 -5.26 1.72 1.40
C SER A 107 -5.62 3.19 1.66
N ALA A 108 -4.92 4.14 1.03
CA ALA A 108 -5.25 5.57 1.01
C ALA A 108 -6.64 5.83 0.41
N LEU A 109 -6.99 5.18 -0.71
CA LEU A 109 -8.32 5.23 -1.29
C LEU A 109 -9.37 4.64 -0.33
N ALA A 110 -9.09 3.51 0.33
CA ALA A 110 -9.97 2.95 1.36
C ALA A 110 -10.17 3.92 2.54
N MET A 111 -9.09 4.54 3.02
CA MET A 111 -9.12 5.49 4.14
C MET A 111 -9.89 6.76 3.78
N HIS A 112 -9.72 7.28 2.56
CA HIS A 112 -10.45 8.46 2.09
C HIS A 112 -11.96 8.17 1.99
N ARG A 113 -12.36 7.05 1.37
CA ARG A 113 -13.76 6.58 1.31
C ARG A 113 -14.34 6.38 2.72
N LEU A 114 -13.55 5.84 3.66
CA LEU A 114 -13.94 5.67 5.05
C LEU A 114 -14.13 7.03 5.78
N GLY A 115 -13.22 7.98 5.56
CA GLY A 115 -13.29 9.34 6.10
C GLY A 115 -14.60 10.04 5.74
N GLU A 116 -14.98 9.99 4.46
CA GLU A 116 -16.29 10.47 4.00
C GLU A 116 -17.46 9.78 4.72
N ALA A 117 -17.43 8.44 4.78
CA ALA A 117 -18.50 7.65 5.37
C ALA A 117 -18.71 7.90 6.88
N VAL A 118 -17.68 8.38 7.59
CA VAL A 118 -17.74 8.73 9.02
C VAL A 118 -17.81 10.24 9.28
N GLY A 119 -17.75 11.07 8.23
CA GLY A 119 -17.70 12.54 8.35
C GLY A 119 -16.44 13.08 9.00
N GLY A 120 -15.31 12.36 8.89
CA GLY A 120 -14.05 12.67 9.55
C GLY A 120 -12.84 12.61 8.61
N ARG A 121 -11.67 12.97 9.11
CA ARG A 121 -10.39 12.80 8.40
C ARG A 121 -9.73 11.52 8.91
N ILE A 122 -9.07 10.79 8.01
CA ILE A 122 -8.17 9.69 8.37
C ILE A 122 -6.75 10.19 8.12
N GLY A 123 -5.85 9.94 9.08
CA GLY A 123 -4.43 10.28 8.94
C GLY A 123 -3.58 9.14 8.37
N LEU A 124 -2.31 9.43 8.11
CA LEU A 124 -1.30 8.47 7.69
C LEU A 124 -0.08 8.57 8.62
N VAL A 125 0.40 7.42 9.10
CA VAL A 125 1.76 7.27 9.62
C VAL A 125 2.55 6.51 8.56
N PHE A 126 3.52 7.19 7.96
CA PHE A 126 4.38 6.67 6.90
C PHE A 126 5.74 6.33 7.52
N VAL A 127 6.03 5.04 7.67
CA VAL A 127 7.26 4.52 8.27
C VAL A 127 8.13 3.95 7.16
N ASP A 128 9.23 4.62 6.85
CA ASP A 128 9.96 4.41 5.58
C ASP A 128 11.40 4.91 5.72
N GLY A 129 12.36 4.35 4.98
CA GLY A 129 13.73 4.88 4.88
C GLY A 129 13.85 6.13 4.01
N HIS A 130 12.94 6.27 3.06
CA HIS A 130 12.80 7.33 2.08
C HIS A 130 11.51 8.13 2.30
N SER A 131 11.44 9.32 1.72
CA SER A 131 10.23 10.14 1.77
C SER A 131 9.21 9.88 0.68
N ASP A 132 9.59 9.17 -0.39
CA ASP A 132 8.78 8.91 -1.60
C ASP A 132 7.99 10.13 -2.10
N PHE A 133 8.62 11.30 -1.99
CA PHE A 133 8.02 12.60 -2.24
C PHE A 133 8.45 13.22 -3.58
N ARG A 134 8.93 12.39 -4.51
CA ARG A 134 9.25 12.80 -5.88
C ARG A 134 7.95 13.10 -6.65
N HIS A 135 7.89 14.24 -7.34
CA HIS A 135 6.79 14.59 -8.23
C HIS A 135 7.23 15.57 -9.33
N PRO A 136 6.41 15.85 -10.38
CA PRO A 136 6.80 16.74 -11.49
C PRO A 136 7.01 18.22 -11.12
N GLY A 137 6.99 18.56 -9.82
CA GLY A 137 7.21 19.91 -9.30
C GLY A 137 8.55 20.07 -8.58
N ASN A 138 9.19 18.98 -8.14
CA ASN A 138 10.52 18.98 -7.53
C ASN A 138 11.55 18.13 -8.31
N ALA A 139 11.11 17.21 -9.16
CA ALA A 139 11.98 16.43 -10.05
C ALA A 139 11.75 16.73 -11.54
N SER A 140 12.81 16.57 -12.34
CA SER A 140 12.77 16.72 -13.80
C SER A 140 12.02 15.58 -14.50
N TYR A 141 11.79 14.47 -13.81
CA TYR A 141 11.18 13.26 -14.36
C TYR A 141 10.52 12.40 -13.26
N VAL A 142 9.43 11.72 -13.62
CA VAL A 142 8.65 10.78 -12.79
C VAL A 142 8.34 9.53 -13.60
N GLY A 143 8.30 8.36 -12.98
CA GLY A 143 8.14 7.10 -13.71
C GLY A 143 8.00 5.84 -12.89
N ALA A 144 8.05 5.91 -11.56
CA ALA A 144 8.00 4.74 -10.69
C ALA A 144 7.20 5.11 -9.44
N ALA A 145 5.96 4.61 -9.37
CA ALA A 145 4.96 5.00 -8.38
C ALA A 145 5.45 4.82 -6.94
N ALA A 146 6.24 3.77 -6.65
CA ALA A 146 6.77 3.51 -5.32
C ALA A 146 7.54 4.73 -4.79
N GLY A 147 8.63 5.13 -5.46
CA GLY A 147 9.40 6.32 -5.05
C GLY A 147 8.72 7.69 -5.24
N GLU A 148 7.41 7.71 -5.48
CA GLU A 148 6.53 8.88 -5.69
C GLU A 148 5.27 8.80 -4.80
N ASP A 149 5.15 7.77 -3.97
CA ASP A 149 3.91 7.32 -3.38
C ASP A 149 3.38 8.29 -2.31
N LEU A 150 4.25 8.80 -1.43
CA LEU A 150 3.86 9.84 -0.46
C LEU A 150 3.40 11.13 -1.17
N ALA A 151 4.05 11.49 -2.28
CA ALA A 151 3.60 12.59 -3.12
C ALA A 151 2.22 12.28 -3.73
N LEU A 152 2.01 11.11 -4.32
CA LEU A 152 0.74 10.70 -4.93
C LEU A 152 -0.41 10.69 -3.93
N VAL A 153 -0.24 10.12 -2.73
CA VAL A 153 -1.30 10.03 -1.72
C VAL A 153 -1.65 11.38 -1.08
N THR A 154 -0.69 12.30 -1.04
CA THR A 154 -0.90 13.71 -0.67
C THR A 154 -1.36 14.58 -1.86
N GLY A 155 -1.65 13.97 -3.01
CA GLY A 155 -2.26 14.64 -4.16
C GLY A 155 -1.27 15.43 -5.02
N ARG A 156 -0.04 14.96 -5.18
CA ARG A 156 1.01 15.50 -6.05
C ARG A 156 1.41 14.42 -7.07
N GLY A 157 1.55 14.76 -8.35
CA GLY A 157 1.87 13.78 -9.40
C GLY A 157 0.74 13.56 -10.42
N GLN A 158 0.77 12.41 -11.09
CA GLN A 158 -0.13 12.08 -12.21
C GLN A 158 -1.57 11.93 -11.74
N ALA A 159 -2.54 12.49 -12.47
CA ALA A 159 -3.91 12.64 -11.97
C ALA A 159 -4.72 11.34 -11.92
N ASP A 160 -4.37 10.33 -12.71
CA ASP A 160 -4.96 8.99 -12.69
C ASP A 160 -4.57 8.20 -11.43
N LEU A 161 -3.41 8.47 -10.84
CA LEU A 161 -2.95 7.90 -9.57
C LEU A 161 -3.27 8.80 -8.36
N ALA A 162 -3.01 10.11 -8.46
CA ALA A 162 -3.21 11.08 -7.38
C ALA A 162 -4.68 11.54 -7.20
N ALA A 163 -5.61 11.03 -8.03
CA ALA A 163 -7.04 11.36 -7.96
C ALA A 163 -7.96 10.22 -8.46
N ILE A 164 -7.67 8.96 -8.11
CA ILE A 164 -8.55 7.80 -8.38
C ILE A 164 -9.95 8.11 -7.81
N GLU A 165 -11.00 7.79 -8.57
CA GLU A 165 -12.40 8.17 -8.28
C GLU A 165 -12.66 9.70 -8.14
N GLY A 166 -11.72 10.56 -8.59
CA GLY A 166 -11.77 12.01 -8.39
C GLY A 166 -11.40 12.45 -6.97
N ARG A 167 -10.79 11.56 -6.18
CA ARG A 167 -10.51 11.75 -4.75
C ARG A 167 -9.11 12.30 -4.55
N ARG A 168 -8.99 13.61 -4.31
CA ARG A 168 -7.68 14.27 -4.14
C ARG A 168 -7.73 15.40 -3.10
N PRO A 169 -6.75 15.49 -2.19
CA PRO A 169 -5.77 14.45 -1.89
C PRO A 169 -6.43 13.30 -1.11
N TYR A 170 -5.77 12.14 -1.00
CA TYR A 170 -6.28 11.05 -0.17
C TYR A 170 -6.08 11.36 1.31
N PHE A 171 -4.84 11.74 1.66
CA PHE A 171 -4.45 12.30 2.96
C PHE A 171 -4.09 13.77 2.80
N ARG A 172 -4.45 14.62 3.78
CA ARG A 172 -3.99 16.02 3.78
C ARG A 172 -2.59 16.09 4.37
N ASP A 173 -1.75 16.99 3.88
CA ASP A 173 -0.37 17.19 4.40
C ASP A 173 -0.29 17.28 5.94
N VAL A 174 -1.26 17.97 6.56
CA VAL A 174 -1.35 18.16 8.03
C VAL A 174 -1.85 16.93 8.80
N ASP A 175 -2.39 15.94 8.10
CA ASP A 175 -2.87 14.66 8.65
C ASP A 175 -1.87 13.51 8.33
N VAL A 176 -0.62 13.84 7.99
CA VAL A 176 0.47 12.89 7.66
C VAL A 176 1.64 13.04 8.63
N VAL A 177 2.15 11.91 9.13
CA VAL A 177 3.36 11.82 9.96
C VAL A 177 4.37 10.89 9.30
N VAL A 178 5.54 11.41 8.93
CA VAL A 178 6.63 10.64 8.32
C VAL A 178 7.66 10.26 9.39
N LEU A 179 8.03 8.98 9.47
CA LEU A 179 8.93 8.43 10.49
C LEU A 179 10.02 7.57 9.83
N GLY A 180 11.26 7.66 10.32
CA GLY A 180 12.33 6.73 9.92
C GLY A 180 13.15 7.14 8.68
N ILE A 181 12.76 8.20 7.99
CA ILE A 181 13.55 8.74 6.87
C ILE A 181 14.97 9.09 7.30
N ARG A 182 15.94 8.98 6.39
CA ARG A 182 17.31 9.41 6.68
C ARG A 182 17.39 10.93 6.88
N ALA A 183 18.40 11.39 7.61
CA ALA A 183 18.54 12.83 7.89
C ALA A 183 18.92 13.65 6.64
N GLN A 184 19.44 12.95 5.62
CA GLN A 184 19.89 13.44 4.32
C GLN A 184 18.89 13.18 3.19
N ASP A 185 17.67 12.70 3.50
CA ASP A 185 16.61 12.48 2.53
C ASP A 185 16.42 13.70 1.60
N GLU A 186 16.33 13.43 0.30
CA GLU A 186 16.38 14.43 -0.77
C GLU A 186 15.26 15.47 -0.64
N TYR A 187 14.05 15.02 -0.28
CA TYR A 187 12.84 15.83 -0.29
C TYR A 187 12.44 16.35 1.11
N ARG A 188 13.30 16.17 2.12
CA ARG A 188 13.03 16.60 3.52
C ARG A 188 12.64 18.07 3.66
N LEU A 189 13.16 18.94 2.78
CA LEU A 189 12.77 20.37 2.75
C LEU A 189 11.41 20.60 2.07
N ASP A 190 11.05 19.80 1.06
CA ASP A 190 9.74 19.86 0.41
C ASP A 190 8.63 19.38 1.36
N LEU A 191 8.89 18.30 2.12
CA LEU A 191 7.99 17.84 3.19
C LEU A 191 7.75 18.96 4.22
N GLN A 192 8.81 19.62 4.69
CA GLN A 192 8.72 20.73 5.62
C GLN A 192 7.95 21.92 5.01
N ALA A 193 8.15 22.23 3.73
CA ALA A 193 7.44 23.29 3.02
C ALA A 193 5.95 22.98 2.79
N ALA A 194 5.60 21.70 2.60
CA ALA A 194 4.22 21.20 2.55
C ALA A 194 3.54 21.22 3.94
N GLY A 195 4.31 21.33 5.03
CA GLY A 195 3.80 21.21 6.40
C GLY A 195 3.61 19.75 6.86
N ILE A 196 4.14 18.79 6.11
CA ILE A 196 4.21 17.38 6.51
C ILE A 196 5.27 17.26 7.61
N ILE A 197 4.88 16.69 8.75
CA ILE A 197 5.78 16.58 9.90
C ILE A 197 6.59 15.29 9.85
N THR A 198 7.89 15.42 10.08
CA THR A 198 8.87 14.33 9.94
C THR A 198 9.57 14.04 11.26
N ARG A 199 9.84 12.77 11.56
CA ARG A 199 10.84 12.36 12.55
C ARG A 199 11.89 11.41 11.93
N PRO A 200 12.96 11.97 11.35
CA PRO A 200 14.08 11.20 10.80
C PRO A 200 14.78 10.32 11.85
N VAL A 201 15.54 9.30 11.41
CA VAL A 201 16.19 8.31 12.30
C VAL A 201 16.92 8.91 13.52
N PRO A 202 17.75 9.98 13.40
CA PRO A 202 18.44 10.51 14.56
C PRO A 202 17.51 11.09 15.63
N ALA A 203 16.39 11.69 15.22
CA ALA A 203 15.37 12.21 16.14
C ALA A 203 14.51 11.07 16.73
N LEU A 204 14.19 10.05 15.93
CA LEU A 204 13.52 8.83 16.39
C LEU A 204 14.35 8.13 17.47
N ARG A 205 15.67 8.04 17.28
CA ARG A 205 16.63 7.46 18.25
C ARG A 205 16.80 8.30 19.50
N ALA A 206 16.90 9.62 19.38
CA ALA A 206 17.02 10.52 20.53
C ALA A 206 15.78 10.46 21.45
N GLU A 207 14.58 10.34 20.87
CA GLU A 207 13.35 10.19 21.65
C GLU A 207 13.07 8.72 22.06
N GLY A 208 13.50 7.76 21.24
CA GLY A 208 13.15 6.35 21.33
C GLY A 208 11.83 6.02 20.61
N ALA A 209 11.74 4.80 20.11
CA ALA A 209 10.63 4.32 19.30
C ALA A 209 9.25 4.46 19.97
N ALA A 210 9.11 4.10 21.26
CA ALA A 210 7.83 4.19 21.97
C ALA A 210 7.30 5.63 22.10
N ARG A 211 8.19 6.59 22.44
CA ARG A 211 7.83 8.02 22.49
C ARG A 211 7.59 8.60 21.10
N THR A 212 8.13 7.99 20.06
CA THR A 212 7.86 8.36 18.66
C THR A 212 6.49 7.87 18.20
N ALA A 213 6.08 6.65 18.56
CA ALA A 213 4.72 6.17 18.32
C ALA A 213 3.67 7.02 19.06
N GLN A 214 3.88 7.31 20.34
CA GLN A 214 3.00 8.18 21.13
C GLN A 214 2.90 9.57 20.49
N TRP A 215 4.03 10.17 20.10
CA TRP A 215 4.01 11.47 19.42
C TRP A 215 3.19 11.42 18.13
N ALA A 216 3.34 10.38 17.29
CA ALA A 216 2.56 10.24 16.07
C ALA A 216 1.03 10.18 16.34
N HIS A 217 0.60 9.54 17.43
CA HIS A 217 -0.81 9.61 17.87
C HIS A 217 -1.23 11.04 18.22
N GLU A 218 -0.42 11.76 18.98
CA GLU A 218 -0.73 13.12 19.44
C GLU A 218 -0.88 14.10 18.28
N GLN A 219 -0.11 13.92 17.19
CA GLN A 219 -0.24 14.73 15.99
C GLN A 219 -1.50 14.40 15.17
N LEU A 220 -1.98 13.15 15.22
CA LEU A 220 -3.17 12.68 14.49
C LEU A 220 -4.44 12.62 15.36
N ALA A 221 -4.43 13.24 16.55
CA ALA A 221 -5.52 13.17 17.52
C ALA A 221 -6.86 13.77 17.02
N ASP A 222 -6.81 14.69 16.06
CA ASP A 222 -7.99 15.28 15.40
C ASP A 222 -8.55 14.41 14.25
N CYS A 223 -7.87 13.30 13.89
CA CYS A 223 -8.36 12.34 12.91
C CYS A 223 -9.26 11.29 13.58
N ALA A 224 -10.25 10.78 12.84
CA ALA A 224 -11.11 9.69 13.33
C ALA A 224 -10.33 8.38 13.53
N GLY A 225 -9.22 8.23 12.80
CA GLY A 225 -8.20 7.20 12.94
C GLY A 225 -7.06 7.47 11.97
N TYR A 226 -6.11 6.55 11.86
CA TYR A 226 -5.03 6.63 10.87
C TYR A 226 -4.65 5.24 10.35
N TRP A 227 -4.03 5.22 9.17
CA TRP A 227 -3.39 4.04 8.60
C TRP A 227 -1.88 4.06 8.90
N VAL A 228 -1.26 2.89 8.98
CA VAL A 228 0.19 2.75 9.14
C VAL A 228 0.76 2.06 7.90
N HIS A 229 1.57 2.78 7.14
CA HIS A 229 2.42 2.24 6.09
C HIS A 229 3.79 1.90 6.68
N VAL A 230 4.36 0.76 6.30
CA VAL A 230 5.70 0.33 6.69
C VAL A 230 6.45 -0.22 5.49
N ASP A 231 7.32 0.59 4.90
CA ASP A 231 8.42 0.07 4.10
C ASP A 231 9.44 -0.57 5.07
N VAL A 232 9.89 -1.79 4.78
CA VAL A 232 10.89 -2.47 5.60
C VAL A 232 12.31 -1.91 5.39
N ASP A 233 12.56 -1.13 4.34
CA ASP A 233 13.82 -0.40 4.09
C ASP A 233 14.09 0.73 5.10
N VAL A 234 13.10 1.05 5.95
CA VAL A 234 13.31 1.84 7.16
C VAL A 234 14.39 1.21 8.04
N LEU A 235 14.54 -0.11 7.98
CA LEU A 235 15.59 -0.87 8.64
C LEU A 235 16.97 -0.63 8.00
N ASP A 236 18.02 -0.68 8.80
CA ASP A 236 19.38 -0.54 8.28
C ASP A 236 19.77 -1.77 7.42
N PRO A 237 20.39 -1.62 6.24
CA PRO A 237 20.89 -2.73 5.42
C PRO A 237 21.84 -3.69 6.15
N ALA A 238 22.48 -3.27 7.25
CA ALA A 238 23.28 -4.16 8.10
C ALA A 238 22.44 -5.20 8.86
N VAL A 239 21.12 -5.02 8.98
CA VAL A 239 20.17 -6.00 9.53
C VAL A 239 19.12 -6.45 8.53
N MET A 240 18.82 -5.66 7.49
CA MET A 240 17.80 -5.93 6.48
C MET A 240 18.27 -5.50 5.08
N PRO A 241 19.15 -6.27 4.41
CA PRO A 241 19.61 -5.97 3.05
C PRO A 241 18.64 -6.43 1.96
N ALA A 242 17.62 -7.22 2.30
CA ALA A 242 16.72 -7.87 1.34
C ALA A 242 15.54 -6.96 0.93
N VAL A 243 15.88 -5.83 0.29
CA VAL A 243 14.97 -4.79 -0.20
C VAL A 243 15.44 -4.26 -1.56
N ASP A 244 14.53 -3.68 -2.35
CA ASP A 244 14.86 -3.10 -3.66
C ASP A 244 15.74 -1.83 -3.57
N ALA A 245 15.71 -1.08 -2.45
CA ALA A 245 16.42 0.20 -2.28
C ALA A 245 17.13 0.34 -0.90
N PRO A 246 18.22 -0.39 -0.62
CA PRO A 246 18.87 -0.33 0.69
C PRO A 246 19.67 0.97 0.95
N ASP A 247 19.28 1.78 1.94
CA ASP A 247 20.01 3.00 2.36
C ASP A 247 20.57 2.91 3.81
N PRO A 248 21.89 3.01 4.03
CA PRO A 248 22.50 2.99 5.37
C PRO A 248 22.01 4.06 6.37
N GLY A 249 22.10 3.75 7.66
CA GLY A 249 21.70 4.65 8.76
C GLY A 249 20.26 4.45 9.24
N GLY A 250 19.63 3.34 8.85
CA GLY A 250 18.26 2.97 9.24
C GLY A 250 18.12 2.51 10.69
N ILE A 251 16.92 2.05 11.06
CA ILE A 251 16.60 1.52 12.39
C ILE A 251 16.88 0.00 12.49
N ALA A 252 16.93 -0.55 13.70
CA ALA A 252 17.00 -2.00 13.91
C ALA A 252 15.61 -2.63 14.10
N PHE A 253 15.49 -3.96 13.90
CA PHE A 253 14.24 -4.70 14.13
C PHE A 253 13.61 -4.47 15.50
N ALA A 254 14.42 -4.31 16.56
CA ALA A 254 13.93 -4.00 17.91
C ALA A 254 13.35 -2.58 18.02
N GLU A 255 13.87 -1.61 17.27
CA GLU A 255 13.31 -0.25 17.20
C GLU A 255 11.98 -0.27 16.43
N LEU A 256 11.91 -1.02 15.33
CA LEU A 256 10.67 -1.21 14.55
C LEU A 256 9.59 -1.96 15.34
N GLU A 257 9.94 -3.01 16.09
CA GLU A 257 8.98 -3.74 16.96
C GLU A 257 8.33 -2.80 17.98
N ILE A 258 9.13 -2.01 18.68
CA ILE A 258 8.65 -1.07 19.69
C ILE A 258 7.83 0.06 19.05
N LEU A 259 8.25 0.54 17.88
CA LEU A 259 7.52 1.56 17.12
C LEU A 259 6.15 1.03 16.70
N LEU A 260 6.10 -0.14 16.04
CA LEU A 260 4.87 -0.77 15.59
C LEU A 260 3.94 -1.09 16.76
N ALA A 261 4.46 -1.62 17.87
CA ALA A 261 3.70 -1.88 19.08
C ALA A 261 3.02 -0.61 19.61
N GLY A 262 3.75 0.50 19.74
CA GLY A 262 3.17 1.77 20.13
C GLY A 262 2.18 2.31 19.09
N LEU A 263 2.45 2.12 17.80
CA LEU A 263 1.58 2.62 16.71
C LEU A 263 0.24 1.88 16.62
N VAL A 264 0.13 0.66 17.16
CA VAL A 264 -1.11 -0.14 17.13
C VAL A 264 -1.80 -0.34 18.48
N ASP A 265 -1.23 0.16 19.59
CA ASP A 265 -1.82 0.10 20.95
C ASP A 265 -2.93 1.15 21.16
N THR A 266 -3.85 1.22 20.20
CA THR A 266 -4.96 2.19 20.19
C THR A 266 -6.10 1.70 19.29
N PRO A 267 -7.37 2.04 19.59
CA PRO A 267 -8.46 1.85 18.65
C PRO A 267 -8.30 2.72 17.38
N HIS A 268 -7.53 3.81 17.41
CA HIS A 268 -7.41 4.75 16.29
C HIS A 268 -6.56 4.23 15.12
N CYS A 269 -5.69 3.25 15.34
CA CYS A 269 -4.96 2.57 14.27
C CYS A 269 -5.94 1.69 13.48
N LEU A 270 -6.16 2.00 12.21
CA LEU A 270 -7.21 1.35 11.42
C LEU A 270 -6.75 0.04 10.80
N GLY A 271 -5.50 -0.02 10.35
CA GLY A 271 -4.79 -1.19 9.86
C GLY A 271 -3.31 -0.86 9.63
N VAL A 272 -2.54 -1.87 9.22
CA VAL A 272 -1.12 -1.79 8.89
C VAL A 272 -0.90 -2.44 7.53
N GLU A 273 0.02 -1.90 6.73
CA GLU A 273 0.62 -2.60 5.60
C GLU A 273 2.14 -2.68 5.71
N LEU A 274 2.72 -3.68 5.05
CA LEU A 274 4.16 -3.96 5.01
C LEU A 274 4.59 -4.14 3.55
N THR A 275 5.63 -3.43 3.12
CA THR A 275 6.07 -3.34 1.71
C THR A 275 7.58 -3.57 1.55
N VAL A 276 8.02 -3.75 0.29
CA VAL A 276 9.41 -3.71 -0.22
C VAL A 276 10.40 -4.75 0.34
N PHE A 277 9.95 -5.70 1.16
CA PHE A 277 10.71 -6.94 1.35
C PHE A 277 10.87 -7.68 0.01
N ASP A 278 12.08 -7.98 -0.45
CA ASP A 278 12.34 -8.82 -1.62
C ASP A 278 12.97 -10.18 -1.23
N PRO A 279 12.19 -11.28 -1.29
CA PRO A 279 12.69 -12.63 -1.04
C PRO A 279 13.77 -13.14 -2.00
N ASP A 280 13.99 -12.52 -3.17
CA ASP A 280 15.10 -12.91 -4.05
C ASP A 280 16.47 -12.61 -3.43
N TYR A 281 16.52 -11.74 -2.42
CA TYR A 281 17.70 -11.45 -1.60
C TYR A 281 17.69 -12.19 -0.24
N ASP A 282 16.70 -13.04 0.05
CA ASP A 282 16.55 -13.82 1.29
C ASP A 282 16.41 -15.34 1.01
N PRO A 283 17.42 -15.99 0.40
CA PRO A 283 17.30 -17.36 -0.13
C PRO A 283 17.16 -18.45 0.93
N ASP A 284 17.45 -18.17 2.21
CA ASP A 284 17.25 -19.08 3.34
C ASP A 284 16.06 -18.71 4.24
N GLY A 285 15.38 -17.59 3.97
CA GLY A 285 14.22 -17.12 4.73
C GLY A 285 14.57 -16.51 6.09
N ALA A 286 15.83 -16.15 6.34
CA ALA A 286 16.27 -15.57 7.59
C ALA A 286 15.65 -14.18 7.82
N TYR A 287 15.61 -13.32 6.80
CA TYR A 287 15.03 -11.98 6.91
C TYR A 287 13.50 -12.03 6.98
N ALA A 288 12.85 -12.92 6.24
CA ALA A 288 11.43 -13.23 6.39
C ALA A 288 11.10 -13.67 7.82
N THR A 289 11.96 -14.47 8.45
CA THR A 289 11.80 -14.92 9.84
C THR A 289 11.83 -13.75 10.81
N GLU A 290 12.80 -12.83 10.66
CA GLU A 290 12.90 -11.65 11.51
C GLU A 290 11.75 -10.65 11.29
N ILE A 291 11.32 -10.41 10.05
CA ILE A 291 10.11 -9.61 9.78
C ILE A 291 8.89 -10.22 10.49
N VAL A 292 8.68 -11.54 10.36
CA VAL A 292 7.54 -12.20 11.03
C VAL A 292 7.69 -12.18 12.55
N ASN A 293 8.91 -12.24 13.10
CA ASN A 293 9.16 -12.03 14.53
C ASN A 293 8.74 -10.63 14.98
N THR A 294 9.25 -9.59 14.33
CA THR A 294 8.94 -8.18 14.62
C THR A 294 7.46 -7.85 14.43
N VAL A 295 6.82 -8.31 13.35
CA VAL A 295 5.39 -8.07 13.08
C VAL A 295 4.50 -8.81 14.09
N VAL A 296 4.81 -10.07 14.43
CA VAL A 296 4.04 -10.83 15.43
C VAL A 296 4.15 -10.22 16.82
N SER A 297 5.33 -9.74 17.22
CA SER A 297 5.52 -9.05 18.50
C SER A 297 4.88 -7.66 18.50
N GLY A 298 5.10 -6.87 17.46
CA GLY A 298 4.57 -5.52 17.31
C GLY A 298 3.04 -5.47 17.24
N LEU A 299 2.38 -6.46 16.62
CA LEU A 299 0.92 -6.52 16.54
C LEU A 299 0.23 -7.13 17.79
N ARG A 300 0.97 -7.49 18.84
CA ARG A 300 0.37 -8.00 20.09
C ARG A 300 -0.72 -7.09 20.69
N PRO A 301 -0.57 -5.74 20.74
CA PRO A 301 -1.60 -4.86 21.31
C PRO A 301 -2.94 -4.93 20.58
N VAL A 302 -2.95 -5.13 19.26
CA VAL A 302 -4.19 -5.28 18.44
C VAL A 302 -5.10 -6.38 18.98
N THR A 303 -4.51 -7.45 19.50
CA THR A 303 -5.26 -8.60 20.05
C THR A 303 -5.35 -8.58 21.57
N ALA A 304 -4.86 -7.55 22.26
CA ALA A 304 -4.87 -7.48 23.72
C ALA A 304 -6.32 -7.41 24.28
N PRO A 305 -6.62 -8.04 25.43
CA PRO A 305 -7.95 -7.95 26.05
C PRO A 305 -8.31 -6.50 26.39
N GLY A 306 -9.35 -5.97 25.74
CA GLY A 306 -9.75 -4.56 25.87
C GLY A 306 -9.65 -3.77 24.56
N SER A 307 -8.91 -4.28 23.56
CA SER A 307 -8.91 -3.75 22.19
C SER A 307 -10.32 -3.81 21.58
N ALA A 308 -11.06 -2.72 21.70
CA ALA A 308 -12.29 -2.52 20.97
C ALA A 308 -11.96 -2.06 19.55
N PRO A 309 -12.67 -2.53 18.50
CA PRO A 309 -12.62 -1.85 17.21
C PRO A 309 -13.13 -0.41 17.40
N PRO A 310 -12.55 0.58 16.69
CA PRO A 310 -13.06 1.94 16.72
C PRO A 310 -14.53 1.96 16.26
N ARG A 311 -15.38 2.71 16.96
CA ARG A 311 -16.78 2.91 16.59
C ARG A 311 -16.88 3.96 15.49
N LEU A 312 -16.37 3.61 14.32
CA LEU A 312 -16.21 4.50 13.17
C LEU A 312 -17.54 4.95 12.59
N ARG A 313 -18.49 4.01 12.43
CA ARG A 313 -19.87 4.33 12.06
C ARG A 313 -20.69 4.57 13.34
N PRO A 314 -21.55 5.60 13.39
CA PRO A 314 -22.67 5.61 14.33
C PRO A 314 -23.41 4.28 14.18
N GLU A 315 -23.87 3.66 15.27
CA GLU A 315 -24.74 2.49 15.16
C GLU A 315 -25.90 2.85 14.24
N GLU A 316 -25.92 2.25 13.04
CA GLU A 316 -27.07 2.32 12.17
C GLU A 316 -28.17 1.62 12.95
N ARG A 317 -29.02 2.45 13.58
CA ARG A 317 -30.04 2.02 14.51
C ARG A 317 -31.01 1.20 13.68
N LEU A 318 -30.76 -0.11 13.62
CA LEU A 318 -31.53 -1.11 12.88
C LEU A 318 -32.99 -0.85 13.20
N ARG A 319 -33.65 -0.10 12.32
CA ARG A 319 -35.08 0.17 12.44
C ARG A 319 -35.67 -1.22 12.35
N PRO A 320 -36.35 -1.73 13.41
CA PRO A 320 -36.85 -3.09 13.38
C PRO A 320 -37.71 -3.20 12.13
N THR A 321 -37.28 -4.04 11.18
CA THR A 321 -38.00 -4.30 9.94
C THR A 321 -39.44 -4.57 10.36
N PRO A 322 -40.44 -3.82 9.86
CA PRO A 322 -41.82 -4.04 10.29
C PRO A 322 -42.17 -5.49 10.01
N GLY A 323 -42.25 -6.30 11.07
CA GLY A 323 -42.58 -7.71 10.95
C GLY A 323 -43.90 -7.82 10.18
N PRO A 324 -44.09 -8.87 9.36
CA PRO A 324 -45.29 -9.00 8.55
C PRO A 324 -46.50 -8.84 9.46
N ARG A 325 -47.28 -7.77 9.24
CA ARG A 325 -48.46 -7.48 10.05
C ARG A 325 -49.34 -8.72 9.97
N ARG A 326 -49.56 -9.39 11.10
CA ARG A 326 -50.59 -10.44 11.19
C ARG A 326 -51.91 -9.77 10.83
N GLY A 327 -52.42 -10.06 9.65
CA GLY A 327 -53.77 -9.72 9.25
C GLY A 327 -54.75 -10.50 10.11
N LEU A 328 -55.15 -9.89 11.23
CA LEU A 328 -56.47 -10.12 11.78
C LEU A 328 -57.41 -9.25 10.98
N ASP A 329 -58.09 -9.88 10.03
CA ASP A 329 -59.47 -9.60 9.58
C ASP A 329 -59.70 -10.37 8.28
N GLN A 330 -60.32 -11.55 8.41
CA GLN A 330 -60.97 -12.21 7.27
C GLN A 330 -62.40 -11.66 7.16
N PRO A 331 -62.81 -11.09 6.03
CA PRO A 331 -64.22 -10.89 5.75
C PRO A 331 -64.91 -12.26 5.57
N GLY A 332 -66.06 -12.45 6.21
CA GLY A 332 -66.89 -13.65 6.03
C GLY A 332 -67.48 -13.75 4.61
N PRO A 333 -68.01 -14.92 4.24
CA PRO A 333 -68.63 -15.13 2.92
C PRO A 333 -69.90 -14.26 2.76
N PRO A 334 -70.25 -13.83 1.53
CA PRO A 334 -71.38 -12.95 1.29
C PRO A 334 -72.73 -13.69 1.37
N ASP A 335 -73.69 -13.09 2.07
CA ASP A 335 -75.10 -13.53 2.05
C ASP A 335 -75.77 -13.20 0.70
N ALA A 336 -76.72 -14.05 0.32
CA ALA A 336 -77.38 -14.01 -0.98
C ALA A 336 -78.46 -12.90 -1.10
N PRO A 337 -78.61 -12.26 -2.27
CA PRO A 337 -79.71 -11.34 -2.52
C PRO A 337 -80.99 -12.07 -2.96
N ALA A 338 -82.14 -11.64 -2.42
CA ALA A 338 -83.47 -11.98 -2.91
C ALA A 338 -83.84 -11.12 -4.15
N PRO A 339 -84.78 -11.55 -5.01
CA PRO A 339 -84.80 -11.13 -6.41
C PRO A 339 -85.62 -9.85 -6.69
N VAL A 340 -85.24 -9.13 -7.75
CA VAL A 340 -86.10 -8.18 -8.46
C VAL A 340 -86.02 -8.45 -9.97
N ASP A 341 -87.13 -8.12 -10.65
CA ASP A 341 -87.61 -8.66 -11.92
C ASP A 341 -87.35 -7.73 -13.13
N ARG A 342 -87.16 -8.31 -14.33
CA ARG A 342 -87.04 -7.69 -15.70
C ARG A 342 -85.94 -6.62 -15.92
N GLY A 343 -85.25 -6.58 -17.07
CA GLY A 343 -85.25 -7.43 -18.27
C GLY A 343 -84.53 -6.75 -19.46
N GLN A 344 -84.36 -7.46 -20.59
CA GLN A 344 -83.90 -6.98 -21.93
C GLN A 344 -82.41 -6.56 -22.05
N THR A 345 -81.54 -7.37 -22.73
CA THR A 345 -81.19 -7.39 -24.20
C THR A 345 -80.36 -6.17 -24.65
N ASP A 346 -79.25 -6.23 -25.39
CA ASP A 346 -78.55 -7.26 -26.22
C ASP A 346 -77.02 -7.21 -25.93
N ASP A 347 -76.20 -8.27 -25.96
CA ASP A 347 -75.66 -9.11 -27.07
C ASP A 347 -74.76 -8.40 -28.13
N HIS A 348 -73.74 -9.16 -28.59
CA HIS A 348 -72.63 -8.86 -29.53
C HIS A 348 -71.28 -8.52 -28.84
N ARG A 349 -70.25 -9.39 -28.78
CA ARG A 349 -69.56 -10.35 -29.70
C ARG A 349 -68.35 -9.77 -30.43
N HIS A 350 -67.27 -10.56 -30.42
CA HIS A 350 -66.10 -10.59 -31.32
C HIS A 350 -65.03 -9.48 -31.16
N SER A 351 -63.75 -9.71 -31.45
CA SER A 351 -62.93 -10.95 -31.52
C SER A 351 -61.43 -10.60 -31.66
N ASP A 352 -60.55 -11.59 -31.48
CA ASP A 352 -59.09 -11.59 -31.71
C ASP A 352 -58.56 -10.86 -32.97
N GLY A 353 -57.26 -10.52 -32.99
CA GLY A 353 -56.57 -10.25 -34.27
C GLY A 353 -55.13 -9.74 -34.25
N ARG A 354 -54.15 -10.63 -34.08
CA ARG A 354 -52.69 -10.37 -34.14
C ARG A 354 -52.13 -9.89 -35.52
N ARG A 355 -50.98 -9.17 -35.45
CA ARG A 355 -49.69 -9.34 -36.21
C ARG A 355 -49.36 -8.58 -37.53
N SER A 356 -48.03 -8.45 -37.73
CA SER A 356 -47.23 -8.05 -38.93
C SER A 356 -47.15 -6.55 -39.28
N GLY A 357 -46.06 -6.00 -39.86
CA GLY A 357 -44.70 -6.52 -40.16
C GLY A 357 -43.86 -5.60 -41.08
N GLY A 358 -42.53 -5.82 -41.20
CA GLY A 358 -41.60 -5.19 -42.18
C GLY A 358 -41.17 -3.72 -41.93
N GLY A 359 -40.06 -3.16 -42.47
CA GLY A 359 -38.91 -3.71 -43.23
C GLY A 359 -38.09 -2.61 -43.98
N GLY A 360 -36.77 -2.81 -44.21
CA GLY A 360 -36.04 -2.33 -45.41
C GLY A 360 -34.88 -1.29 -45.30
N THR A 361 -33.67 -1.67 -45.79
CA THR A 361 -32.83 -1.08 -46.90
C THR A 361 -32.50 0.45 -46.96
N ASP A 362 -31.40 0.98 -47.54
CA ASP A 362 -30.13 0.47 -48.16
C ASP A 362 -29.13 1.64 -48.46
N GLY A 363 -27.86 1.31 -48.78
CA GLY A 363 -26.90 2.15 -49.55
C GLY A 363 -25.95 3.08 -48.76
N GLY A 364 -24.73 3.44 -49.20
CA GLY A 364 -23.93 3.04 -50.38
C GLY A 364 -22.97 4.16 -50.83
N GLY A 365 -21.68 3.86 -51.11
CA GLY A 365 -20.75 4.86 -51.67
C GLY A 365 -19.25 4.52 -51.54
N ALA A 366 -18.51 4.58 -52.66
CA ALA A 366 -17.06 4.42 -52.75
C ALA A 366 -16.43 5.55 -53.58
N GLY A 367 -15.12 5.79 -53.46
CA GLY A 367 -14.41 6.79 -54.26
C GLY A 367 -12.88 6.67 -54.19
N ASP A 368 -12.25 6.36 -55.32
CA ASP A 368 -10.80 6.38 -55.52
C ASP A 368 -10.26 7.82 -55.74
N GLY A 369 -8.97 8.02 -55.49
CA GLY A 369 -8.27 9.28 -55.79
C GLY A 369 -6.74 9.14 -55.76
N SER A 370 -6.14 8.95 -56.94
CA SER A 370 -4.69 8.78 -57.13
C SER A 370 -3.97 10.05 -57.63
N GLY A 371 -2.73 10.29 -57.20
CA GLY A 371 -1.72 10.96 -58.04
C GLY A 371 -0.92 12.10 -57.39
N GLY A 372 0.41 12.05 -57.52
CA GLY A 372 1.33 13.15 -57.18
C GLY A 372 2.75 12.67 -56.90
N VAL A 373 3.71 12.94 -57.81
CA VAL A 373 5.11 12.49 -57.73
C VAL A 373 6.08 13.68 -57.76
N GLY A 374 7.15 13.60 -56.96
CA GLY A 374 8.32 14.49 -56.98
C GLY A 374 8.76 14.85 -55.55
N GLY A 375 10.04 14.80 -55.17
CA GLY A 375 11.27 14.54 -55.92
C GLY A 375 12.35 15.54 -55.51
N GLY A 376 13.29 15.13 -54.65
CA GLY A 376 14.37 16.00 -54.17
C GLY A 376 15.27 15.29 -53.15
N SER A 377 16.58 15.39 -53.34
CA SER A 377 17.61 14.66 -52.57
C SER A 377 18.50 15.58 -51.73
N ALA A 378 19.37 14.96 -50.92
CA ALA A 378 20.40 15.54 -50.04
C ALA A 378 19.88 16.10 -48.70
N GLY A 379 20.63 15.98 -47.60
CA GLY A 379 21.92 15.30 -47.41
C GLY A 379 22.68 15.84 -46.19
N GLY A 380 23.32 14.95 -45.42
CA GLY A 380 23.94 15.27 -44.12
C GLY A 380 22.92 15.25 -42.97
N GLY A 381 23.26 14.80 -41.77
CA GLY A 381 24.50 14.19 -41.30
C GLY A 381 24.45 14.09 -39.77
N ASP A 382 24.90 12.98 -39.20
CA ASP A 382 24.88 12.78 -37.75
C ASP A 382 25.71 13.85 -37.02
N PRO A 383 25.38 14.09 -35.74
CA PRO A 383 26.37 13.66 -34.75
C PRO A 383 25.79 12.75 -33.67
N VAL A 384 26.51 11.65 -33.47
CA VAL A 384 26.49 10.86 -32.23
C VAL A 384 27.15 11.64 -31.09
N ASP A 385 26.48 11.70 -29.95
CA ASP A 385 27.08 11.77 -28.61
C ASP A 385 25.98 11.34 -27.60
N GLY A 386 26.21 10.52 -26.58
CA GLY A 386 27.48 10.04 -26.03
C GLY A 386 27.56 10.38 -24.55
N GLY A 387 27.01 9.54 -23.67
CA GLY A 387 26.82 9.92 -22.26
C GLY A 387 26.31 8.84 -21.31
N LEU A 388 26.73 7.58 -21.50
CA LEU A 388 26.64 6.58 -20.44
C LEU A 388 27.73 6.87 -19.40
N ALA A 389 27.36 6.92 -18.12
CA ALA A 389 28.29 6.93 -17.01
C ALA A 389 27.89 5.84 -16.02
N ASP A 390 28.61 4.72 -16.07
CA ASP A 390 28.48 3.62 -15.12
C ASP A 390 29.87 3.22 -14.60
N HIS A 391 29.91 2.88 -13.31
CA HIS A 391 30.97 2.32 -12.47
C HIS A 391 32.43 2.84 -12.55
N GLY A 392 33.02 3.00 -11.36
CA GLY A 392 34.43 3.38 -11.18
C GLY A 392 34.94 3.15 -9.76
N LEU A 393 35.06 1.89 -9.34
CA LEU A 393 35.83 1.50 -8.15
C LEU A 393 37.29 1.96 -8.30
N ALA A 394 37.84 2.60 -7.28
CA ALA A 394 39.25 3.02 -7.24
C ALA A 394 39.99 2.30 -6.10
N ASP A 395 40.76 1.28 -6.45
CA ASP A 395 41.82 0.71 -5.62
C ASP A 395 43.18 1.05 -6.25
N GLY A 396 44.19 1.36 -5.44
CA GLY A 396 45.49 1.81 -5.94
C GLY A 396 46.35 2.59 -4.94
N GLY A 397 47.27 1.89 -4.27
CA GLY A 397 48.53 2.50 -3.80
C GLY A 397 49.50 2.76 -4.96
N VAL A 398 50.76 3.20 -4.79
CA VAL A 398 51.66 3.21 -3.62
C VAL A 398 52.73 4.32 -3.83
N ALA A 399 53.43 4.70 -2.75
CA ALA A 399 54.76 5.37 -2.66
C ALA A 399 54.74 6.88 -2.30
N GLY A 400 55.62 7.38 -1.41
CA GLY A 400 56.63 6.69 -0.58
C GLY A 400 57.48 7.68 0.26
N GLY A 401 58.31 7.17 1.19
CA GLY A 401 59.17 7.96 2.10
C GLY A 401 58.65 7.94 3.54
N ASP A 402 59.05 7.08 4.49
CA ASP A 402 60.37 6.61 4.98
C ASP A 402 60.86 7.37 6.25
N LEU A 403 61.63 6.64 7.07
CA LEU A 403 62.36 7.01 8.30
C LEU A 403 61.57 7.07 9.63
N GLY A 404 61.96 6.19 10.58
CA GLY A 404 61.63 6.38 12.01
C GLY A 404 61.49 5.15 12.91
N GLY A 405 62.26 4.06 12.72
CA GLY A 405 62.15 2.88 13.57
C GLY A 405 63.09 2.88 14.80
N THR A 406 62.57 2.49 15.97
CA THR A 406 63.33 1.79 17.02
C THR A 406 62.43 0.75 17.70
N ALA A 407 62.95 -0.48 17.85
CA ALA A 407 62.26 -1.63 18.43
C ALA A 407 62.85 -2.02 19.78
N PHE A 408 62.12 -2.77 20.62
CA PHE A 408 62.70 -3.80 21.51
C PHE A 408 61.66 -4.83 22.01
N SER A 409 62.14 -6.04 22.34
CA SER A 409 61.41 -7.23 22.86
C SER A 409 62.36 -8.02 23.78
N THR A 410 62.01 -8.95 24.66
CA THR A 410 60.81 -9.82 24.90
C THR A 410 60.31 -9.67 26.36
N GLY A 411 59.31 -10.37 26.93
CA GLY A 411 58.41 -11.47 26.49
C GLY A 411 58.52 -12.73 27.38
N VAL A 412 57.46 -13.57 27.45
CA VAL A 412 57.32 -14.80 28.30
C VAL A 412 57.09 -14.46 29.80
N THR A 413 56.14 -15.02 30.59
CA THR A 413 55.63 -16.41 30.74
C THR A 413 54.20 -16.44 31.37
N ARG A 414 53.43 -17.52 31.15
CA ARG A 414 52.23 -17.89 31.97
C ARG A 414 52.61 -18.90 33.08
N PRO A 415 51.91 -18.94 34.22
CA PRO A 415 51.88 -20.12 35.09
C PRO A 415 50.56 -20.91 35.05
N ALA A 416 50.65 -22.10 35.65
CA ALA A 416 49.83 -23.29 35.55
C ALA A 416 48.41 -23.27 36.15
N THR A 417 47.70 -24.35 35.84
CA THR A 417 46.43 -24.86 36.40
C THR A 417 46.49 -25.26 37.88
N ALA A 418 45.35 -25.20 38.57
CA ALA A 418 45.08 -26.05 39.74
C ALA A 418 43.61 -26.53 39.73
N THR A 419 43.42 -27.85 39.71
CA THR A 419 42.12 -28.52 39.85
C THR A 419 41.99 -29.12 41.25
N GLY A 420 40.82 -28.97 41.90
CA GLY A 420 40.52 -29.63 43.16
C GLY A 420 39.02 -29.64 43.43
N GLY A 421 38.45 -30.84 43.57
CA GLY A 421 37.01 -31.07 43.75
C GLY A 421 36.58 -31.23 45.22
N PRO A 422 35.48 -31.96 45.52
CA PRO A 422 34.34 -31.34 46.22
C PRO A 422 33.94 -32.02 47.53
N ALA A 423 33.11 -31.34 48.34
CA ALA A 423 32.19 -31.95 49.31
C ALA A 423 31.14 -30.96 49.83
N ALA A 424 29.91 -31.48 50.06
CA ALA A 424 28.76 -30.89 50.76
C ALA A 424 28.09 -29.65 50.14
#